data_AF-A0AAU7WVX8-F1
#
_entry.id   AF-A0AAU7WVX8-F1
#
_cell.length_a   1.000
_cell.length_b   1.000
_cell.length_c   1.000
_cell.angle_alpha   90.00
_cell.angle_beta   90.00
_cell.angle_gamma   90.00
#
_symmetry.space_group_name_H-M   'P 1'
#
loop_
_entity.id
_entity.type
_entity.pdbx_description
1 polymer ?
#
loop_
_entity_poly.entity_id
_entity_poly.type
_entity_poly.pdbx_seq_one_letter_code
_entity_poly.pdbx_strand_id
1 'polypeptide(L)'
;MFRTLLSGLCLLSVASIAHGQQATAPEQLLSDFSRCDAQFFQNLNTARLPTGTLSLARYGAVSAPKVMNPLQEGGRYQSFEQPLLVNGVRLVGYYNEAQSLKSVGNLLFWGFVAEGQPKDVAAALKPLLVDNSRLKADRSAMSRVEIRRVGDPIDQWRTEGLAGGGVATPFGYVERILSIDIGTTNAPIAGRTTIFCSLQGTVTAPLLQVYRPDLNAHLLD
;
A
#
# COMPACT_ATOMS: atom_id res chain seq x y z
N MET A 1 -0.91 26.79 75.36
CA MET A 1 -0.96 27.41 74.02
C MET A 1 -0.45 26.40 73.01
N PHE A 2 -1.34 25.94 72.12
CA PHE A 2 -1.12 24.97 71.06
C PHE A 2 -0.22 25.53 69.95
N ARG A 3 0.73 24.75 69.43
CA ARG A 3 1.16 24.83 68.01
C ARG A 3 1.64 23.47 67.51
N THR A 4 0.74 22.80 66.80
CA THR A 4 0.96 21.61 65.96
C THR A 4 1.53 22.08 64.62
N LEU A 5 2.64 21.50 64.15
CA LEU A 5 3.13 21.67 62.78
C LEU A 5 2.84 20.39 62.00
N LEU A 6 1.81 20.43 61.15
CA LEU A 6 1.55 19.40 60.14
C LEU A 6 2.54 19.58 58.98
N SER A 7 3.41 18.60 58.74
CA SER A 7 4.11 18.46 57.46
C SER A 7 3.26 17.58 56.53
N GLY A 8 2.78 18.18 55.44
CA GLY A 8 1.99 17.51 54.42
C GLY A 8 2.84 16.57 53.56
N LEU A 9 2.39 15.32 53.42
CA LEU A 9 2.87 14.39 52.41
C LEU A 9 2.26 14.76 51.05
N CYS A 10 3.08 15.23 50.11
CA CYS A 10 2.72 15.28 48.68
C CYS A 10 2.83 13.86 48.09
N LEU A 11 1.69 13.24 47.80
CA LEU A 11 1.60 12.04 46.98
C LEU A 11 1.84 12.42 45.51
N LEU A 12 3.00 12.05 44.97
CA LEU A 12 3.31 12.13 43.54
C LEU A 12 2.54 11.04 42.80
N SER A 13 1.52 11.45 42.05
CA SER A 13 0.79 10.62 41.09
C SER A 13 1.71 10.24 39.92
N VAL A 14 1.96 8.94 39.77
CA VAL A 14 2.68 8.39 38.61
C VAL A 14 1.74 8.47 37.41
N ALA A 15 2.02 9.38 36.47
CA ALA A 15 1.35 9.43 35.19
C ALA A 15 1.78 8.20 34.37
N SER A 16 0.83 7.30 34.08
CA SER A 16 1.02 6.21 33.13
C SER A 16 1.26 6.80 31.75
N ILE A 17 2.52 6.78 31.30
CA ILE A 17 2.88 7.12 29.93
C ILE A 17 2.31 6.02 29.04
N ALA A 18 1.26 6.34 28.29
CA ALA A 18 0.76 5.48 27.22
C ALA A 18 1.90 5.32 26.20
N HIS A 19 2.56 4.16 26.21
CA HIS A 19 3.54 3.82 25.19
C HIS A 19 2.77 3.61 23.90
N GLY A 20 2.81 4.58 22.99
CA GLY A 20 2.44 4.33 21.60
C GLY A 20 3.31 3.18 21.11
N GLN A 21 2.70 2.03 20.81
CA GLN A 21 3.42 0.85 20.33
C GLN A 21 4.25 1.26 19.12
N GLN A 22 5.57 1.12 19.22
CA GLN A 22 6.45 1.26 18.05
C GLN A 22 6.04 0.20 17.04
N ALA A 23 5.75 0.62 15.80
CA ALA A 23 5.40 -0.28 14.71
C ALA A 23 6.54 -1.29 14.51
N THR A 24 6.22 -2.59 14.36
CA THR A 24 7.24 -3.57 14.03
C THR A 24 7.58 -3.46 12.54
N ALA A 25 8.68 -4.09 12.09
CA ALA A 25 9.18 -3.90 10.72
C ALA A 25 8.13 -4.22 9.63
N PRO A 26 7.29 -5.27 9.75
CA PRO A 26 6.16 -5.50 8.86
C PRO A 26 5.05 -4.41 8.89
N GLU A 27 4.69 -3.86 10.06
CA GLU A 27 3.72 -2.75 10.11
C GLU A 27 4.27 -1.48 9.48
N GLN A 28 5.55 -1.16 9.70
CA GLN A 28 6.20 -0.04 9.05
C GLN A 28 6.26 -0.24 7.53
N LEU A 29 6.59 -1.45 7.06
CA LEU A 29 6.57 -1.79 5.64
C LEU A 29 5.19 -1.57 5.03
N LEU A 30 4.12 -1.98 5.70
CA LEU A 30 2.75 -1.75 5.22
C LEU A 30 2.40 -0.25 5.20
N SER A 31 2.84 0.50 6.21
CA SER A 31 2.64 1.95 6.24
C SER A 31 3.31 2.62 5.04
N ASP A 32 4.56 2.28 4.74
CA ASP A 32 5.29 2.77 3.58
C ASP A 32 4.64 2.33 2.26
N PHE A 33 4.25 1.06 2.16
CA PHE A 33 3.49 0.53 1.02
C PHE A 33 2.23 1.35 0.75
N SER A 34 1.48 1.70 1.80
CA SER A 34 0.17 2.35 1.66
C SER A 34 0.26 3.70 0.95
N ARG A 35 1.43 4.36 0.93
CA ARG A 35 1.66 5.61 0.20
C ARG A 35 1.53 5.46 -1.33
N CYS A 36 1.61 4.23 -1.82
CA CYS A 36 1.56 3.91 -3.25
C CYS A 36 2.59 4.68 -4.07
N ASP A 37 3.82 4.78 -3.56
CA ASP A 37 4.93 5.47 -4.22
C ASP A 37 6.27 4.72 -4.05
N ALA A 38 7.36 5.35 -4.51
CA ALA A 38 8.69 4.76 -4.51
C ALA A 38 9.25 4.46 -3.11
N GLN A 39 8.71 5.06 -2.03
CA GLN A 39 9.25 4.89 -0.69
C GLN A 39 9.17 3.42 -0.25
N PHE A 40 8.13 2.69 -0.67
CA PHE A 40 8.04 1.25 -0.46
C PHE A 40 9.27 0.51 -0.98
N PHE A 41 9.64 0.72 -2.25
CA PHE A 41 10.77 0.03 -2.89
C PHE A 41 12.13 0.50 -2.35
N GLN A 42 12.23 1.77 -1.97
CA GLN A 42 13.44 2.31 -1.34
C GLN A 42 13.66 1.67 0.04
N ASN A 43 12.62 1.56 0.85
CA ASN A 43 12.71 1.02 2.21
C ASN A 43 12.92 -0.50 2.24
N LEU A 44 12.54 -1.21 1.17
CA LEU A 44 12.88 -2.63 0.99
C LEU A 44 14.38 -2.89 0.89
N ASN A 45 15.22 -1.88 0.63
CA ASN A 45 16.68 -2.04 0.61
C ASN A 45 17.25 -2.46 1.97
N THR A 46 16.62 -2.02 3.06
CA THR A 46 17.11 -2.21 4.44
C THR A 46 16.11 -2.97 5.31
N ALA A 47 14.93 -3.31 4.76
CA ALA A 47 13.91 -4.06 5.47
C ALA A 47 14.41 -5.42 5.93
N ARG A 48 14.19 -5.73 7.20
CA ARG A 48 14.43 -7.06 7.78
C ARG A 48 13.10 -7.78 7.89
N LEU A 49 12.87 -8.72 6.98
CA LEU A 49 11.63 -9.49 6.91
C LEU A 49 11.85 -10.91 7.43
N PRO A 50 10.83 -11.54 8.04
CA PRO A 50 10.94 -12.92 8.49
C PRO A 50 11.27 -13.86 7.31
N THR A 51 12.10 -14.86 7.56
CA THR A 51 12.43 -15.90 6.57
C THR A 51 11.17 -16.58 6.04
N GLY A 52 11.14 -16.88 4.73
CA GLY A 52 10.00 -17.53 4.08
C GLY A 52 8.83 -16.60 3.75
N THR A 53 8.94 -15.28 4.03
CA THR A 53 7.91 -14.30 3.66
C THR A 53 8.16 -13.71 2.26
N LEU A 54 8.46 -12.41 2.18
CA LEU A 54 8.69 -11.66 0.94
C LEU A 54 10.12 -11.90 0.43
N SER A 55 10.25 -12.45 -0.77
CA SER A 55 11.55 -12.59 -1.44
C SER A 55 11.83 -11.36 -2.30
N LEU A 56 12.97 -10.72 -2.08
CA LEU A 56 13.34 -9.48 -2.74
C LEU A 56 14.36 -9.72 -3.85
N ALA A 57 14.24 -8.94 -4.92
CA ALA A 57 15.23 -8.80 -5.98
C ALA A 57 15.67 -7.34 -6.09
N ARG A 58 16.91 -7.14 -6.58
CA ARG A 58 17.51 -5.82 -6.77
C ARG A 58 17.15 -5.29 -8.16
N TYR A 59 16.61 -4.08 -8.21
CA TYR A 59 16.27 -3.36 -9.44
C TYR A 59 16.96 -1.99 -9.41
N GLY A 60 18.17 -1.92 -9.97
CA GLY A 60 19.00 -0.72 -9.93
C GLY A 60 19.25 -0.23 -8.50
N ALA A 61 18.67 0.92 -8.14
CA ALA A 61 18.82 1.56 -6.85
C ALA A 61 17.80 1.11 -5.78
N VAL A 62 16.78 0.33 -6.15
CA VAL A 62 15.72 -0.14 -5.24
C VAL A 62 15.63 -1.66 -5.16
N SER A 63 14.93 -2.16 -4.15
CA SER A 63 14.59 -3.56 -3.99
C SER A 63 13.08 -3.69 -4.15
N ALA A 64 12.63 -4.77 -4.78
CA ALA A 64 11.22 -5.05 -4.97
C ALA A 64 10.92 -6.53 -4.78
N PRO A 65 9.67 -6.90 -4.45
CA PRO A 65 9.29 -8.31 -4.41
C PRO A 65 9.49 -8.96 -5.77
N LYS A 66 10.16 -10.10 -5.77
CA LYS A 66 10.48 -10.86 -6.99
C LYS A 66 9.23 -11.46 -7.61
N VAL A 67 8.79 -10.91 -8.73
CA VAL A 67 7.85 -11.52 -9.68
C VAL A 67 8.59 -11.84 -10.98
N MET A 68 8.12 -12.79 -11.77
CA MET A 68 8.81 -13.20 -13.00
C MET A 68 8.66 -12.15 -14.12
N ASN A 69 7.43 -11.72 -14.38
CA ASN A 69 7.10 -10.74 -15.41
C ASN A 69 5.72 -10.12 -15.14
N PRO A 70 5.63 -8.81 -14.85
CA PRO A 70 4.35 -8.15 -14.58
C PRO A 70 3.41 -8.10 -15.80
N LEU A 71 3.91 -8.29 -17.02
CA LEU A 71 3.09 -8.33 -18.24
C LEU A 71 2.47 -9.70 -18.50
N GLN A 72 2.98 -10.78 -17.91
CA GLN A 72 2.59 -12.16 -18.23
C GLN A 72 1.72 -12.76 -17.11
N GLU A 73 0.55 -13.31 -17.44
CA GLU A 73 -0.44 -13.83 -16.47
C GLU A 73 0.15 -14.77 -15.41
N GLY A 74 1.00 -15.73 -15.81
CA GLY A 74 1.67 -16.66 -14.87
C GLY A 74 2.89 -16.09 -14.15
N GLY A 75 3.31 -14.85 -14.45
CA GLY A 75 4.53 -14.24 -13.96
C GLY A 75 4.33 -13.13 -12.93
N ARG A 76 3.09 -12.83 -12.55
CA ARG A 76 2.70 -11.65 -11.76
C ARG A 76 2.69 -11.86 -10.24
N TYR A 77 2.88 -13.09 -9.78
CA TYR A 77 2.65 -13.45 -8.37
C TYR A 77 3.87 -14.09 -7.71
N GLN A 78 4.08 -13.73 -6.45
CA GLN A 78 4.99 -14.39 -5.53
C GLN A 78 4.17 -14.95 -4.36
N SER A 79 4.14 -16.27 -4.21
CA SER A 79 3.64 -16.91 -2.99
C SER A 79 4.65 -16.76 -1.86
N PHE A 80 4.18 -16.59 -0.63
CA PHE A 80 5.04 -16.69 0.55
C PHE A 80 5.00 -18.11 1.10
N GLU A 81 6.14 -18.63 1.54
CA GLU A 81 6.23 -19.93 2.22
C GLU A 81 5.61 -19.86 3.62
N GLN A 82 5.74 -18.71 4.27
CA GLN A 82 5.14 -18.36 5.55
C GLN A 82 4.43 -17.00 5.41
N PRO A 83 3.22 -16.84 5.99
CA PRO A 83 2.55 -15.54 5.90
C PRO A 83 3.31 -14.45 6.64
N LEU A 84 3.39 -13.28 6.01
CA LEU A 84 3.84 -12.06 6.68
C LEU A 84 2.70 -11.54 7.56
N LEU A 85 2.90 -11.56 8.87
CA LEU A 85 1.92 -11.04 9.82
C LEU A 85 2.05 -9.52 9.92
N VAL A 86 0.93 -8.82 9.73
CA VAL A 86 0.86 -7.36 9.88
C VAL A 86 -0.41 -7.00 10.64
N ASN A 87 -0.27 -6.51 11.88
CA ASN A 87 -1.39 -6.19 12.76
C ASN A 87 -2.49 -7.27 12.80
N GLY A 88 -2.07 -8.53 12.94
CA GLY A 88 -2.97 -9.69 12.99
C GLY A 88 -3.47 -10.20 11.63
N VAL A 89 -3.21 -9.48 10.53
CA VAL A 89 -3.55 -9.93 9.17
C VAL A 89 -2.44 -10.80 8.61
N ARG A 90 -2.82 -11.92 7.99
CA ARG A 90 -1.91 -12.85 7.31
C ARG A 90 -1.81 -12.48 5.84
N LEU A 91 -0.69 -11.88 5.44
CA LEU A 91 -0.36 -11.63 4.04
C LEU A 91 0.34 -12.87 3.48
N VAL A 92 -0.19 -13.44 2.41
CA VAL A 92 0.19 -14.77 1.88
C VAL A 92 0.90 -14.70 0.52
N GLY A 93 0.97 -13.53 -0.07
CA GLY A 93 1.67 -13.32 -1.31
C GLY A 93 1.75 -11.87 -1.72
N TYR A 94 2.48 -11.65 -2.81
CA TYR A 94 2.61 -10.37 -3.47
C TYR A 94 2.24 -10.50 -4.94
N TYR A 95 1.51 -9.53 -5.46
CA TYR A 95 1.05 -9.45 -6.83
C TYR A 95 1.56 -8.18 -7.48
N ASN A 96 1.95 -8.25 -8.75
CA ASN A 96 2.44 -7.13 -9.55
C ASN A 96 2.09 -7.36 -11.02
N GLU A 97 1.24 -6.49 -11.55
CA GLU A 97 0.71 -6.56 -12.90
C GLU A 97 0.83 -5.20 -13.58
N ALA A 98 1.12 -5.25 -14.88
CA ALA A 98 1.02 -4.11 -15.77
C ALA A 98 0.30 -4.52 -17.06
N GLN A 99 -0.56 -3.66 -17.57
CA GLN A 99 -1.21 -3.83 -18.86
C GLN A 99 -1.58 -2.49 -19.48
N SER A 100 -1.65 -2.46 -20.81
CA SER A 100 -2.09 -1.31 -21.60
C SER A 100 -3.34 -1.67 -22.39
N LEU A 101 -4.40 -0.89 -22.23
CA LEU A 101 -5.69 -1.12 -22.90
C LEU A 101 -6.00 0.04 -23.85
N LYS A 102 -6.31 -0.28 -25.11
CA LYS A 102 -6.46 0.64 -26.25
C LYS A 102 -7.48 1.80 -26.08
N SER A 103 -8.31 1.78 -25.02
CA SER A 103 -9.31 2.81 -24.72
C SER A 103 -9.41 3.20 -23.24
N VAL A 104 -8.65 2.54 -22.37
CA VAL A 104 -8.67 2.78 -20.91
C VAL A 104 -7.35 3.38 -20.44
N GLY A 105 -6.26 3.15 -21.19
CA GLY A 105 -4.92 3.57 -20.83
C GLY A 105 -4.14 2.45 -20.13
N ASN A 106 -3.13 2.85 -19.36
CA ASN A 106 -2.25 1.95 -18.64
C ASN A 106 -2.84 1.63 -17.28
N LEU A 107 -2.77 0.36 -16.88
CA LEU A 107 -3.19 -0.12 -15.57
C LEU A 107 -2.04 -0.88 -14.94
N LEU A 108 -1.54 -0.37 -13.81
CA LEU A 108 -0.51 -1.02 -13.02
C LEU A 108 -1.06 -1.30 -11.64
N PHE A 109 -0.96 -2.54 -11.19
CA PHE A 109 -1.39 -2.99 -9.86
C PHE A 109 -0.23 -3.63 -9.15
N TRP A 110 -0.01 -3.28 -7.88
CA TRP A 110 0.98 -3.98 -7.06
C TRP A 110 0.55 -4.00 -5.60
N GLY A 111 0.88 -5.07 -4.89
CA GLY A 111 0.62 -5.15 -3.46
C GLY A 111 0.41 -6.57 -2.97
N PHE A 112 -0.27 -6.67 -1.84
CA PHE A 112 -0.32 -7.90 -1.06
C PHE A 112 -1.63 -8.65 -1.27
N VAL A 113 -1.57 -9.96 -1.12
CA VAL A 113 -2.73 -10.85 -1.04
C VAL A 113 -2.87 -11.31 0.40
N ALA A 114 -4.08 -11.25 0.96
CA ALA A 114 -4.36 -11.49 2.36
C ALA A 114 -5.44 -12.56 2.56
N GLU A 115 -5.36 -13.24 3.70
CA GLU A 115 -6.46 -14.04 4.24
C GLU A 115 -7.51 -13.15 4.92
N GLY A 116 -8.76 -13.61 4.94
CA GLY A 116 -9.89 -12.89 5.52
C GLY A 116 -10.72 -12.12 4.48
N GLN A 117 -11.81 -11.49 4.96
CA GLN A 117 -12.71 -10.68 4.13
C GLN A 117 -12.18 -9.24 4.01
N PRO A 118 -12.42 -8.53 2.89
CA PRO A 118 -11.87 -7.19 2.67
C PRO A 118 -12.22 -6.19 3.77
N LYS A 119 -13.44 -6.24 4.30
CA LYS A 119 -13.90 -5.37 5.39
C LYS A 119 -13.09 -5.58 6.67
N ASP A 120 -12.82 -6.84 7.04
CA ASP A 120 -12.12 -7.18 8.28
C ASP A 120 -10.62 -6.86 8.14
N VAL A 121 -10.04 -7.19 6.98
CA VAL A 121 -8.67 -6.81 6.62
C VAL A 121 -8.51 -5.29 6.65
N ALA A 122 -9.43 -4.55 6.03
CA ALA A 122 -9.40 -3.10 6.05
C ALA A 122 -9.50 -2.53 7.46
N ALA A 123 -10.41 -3.06 8.30
CA ALA A 123 -10.53 -2.61 9.68
C ALA A 123 -9.26 -2.85 10.49
N ALA A 124 -8.63 -4.02 10.34
CA ALA A 124 -7.39 -4.36 11.01
C ALA A 124 -6.22 -3.50 10.52
N LEU A 125 -6.08 -3.27 9.22
CA LEU A 125 -4.93 -2.54 8.68
C LEU A 125 -5.07 -1.01 8.76
N LYS A 126 -6.28 -0.48 8.87
CA LYS A 126 -6.58 0.97 8.84
C LYS A 126 -5.66 1.83 9.73
N PRO A 127 -5.32 1.44 10.98
CA PRO A 127 -4.43 2.25 11.82
C PRO A 127 -3.03 2.45 11.26
N LEU A 128 -2.57 1.57 10.36
CA LEU A 128 -1.23 1.60 9.77
C LEU A 128 -1.17 2.36 8.45
N LEU A 129 -2.31 2.53 7.78
CA LEU A 129 -2.37 3.19 6.49
C LEU A 129 -2.15 4.70 6.66
N VAL A 130 -1.21 5.26 5.89
CA VAL A 130 -1.05 6.71 5.73
C VAL A 130 -2.40 7.29 5.27
N ASP A 131 -2.83 8.49 5.67
CA ASP A 131 -4.11 9.08 5.23
C ASP A 131 -5.34 8.16 5.36
N ASN A 132 -5.40 7.34 6.41
CA ASN A 132 -6.49 6.37 6.61
C ASN A 132 -7.89 6.99 6.72
N SER A 133 -8.00 8.28 7.03
CA SER A 133 -9.28 9.01 7.09
C SER A 133 -9.97 9.14 5.73
N ARG A 134 -9.17 9.10 4.65
CA ARG A 134 -9.60 9.11 3.24
C ARG A 134 -9.95 7.72 2.70
N LEU A 135 -9.69 6.65 3.45
CA LEU A 135 -10.13 5.30 3.05
C LEU A 135 -11.66 5.22 3.21
N LYS A 136 -12.40 5.14 2.09
CA LYS A 136 -13.86 5.09 2.04
C LYS A 136 -14.32 3.78 1.42
N ALA A 137 -15.52 3.35 1.80
CA ALA A 137 -16.19 2.26 1.11
C ALA A 137 -16.67 2.74 -0.27
N ASP A 138 -16.38 1.95 -1.29
CA ASP A 138 -16.90 2.10 -2.65
C ASP A 138 -17.26 0.71 -3.19
N ARG A 139 -18.56 0.43 -3.30
CA ARG A 139 -19.09 -0.92 -3.58
C ARG A 139 -18.55 -1.97 -2.60
N SER A 140 -17.87 -3.00 -3.09
CA SER A 140 -17.24 -4.06 -2.27
C SER A 140 -15.86 -3.69 -1.75
N ALA A 141 -15.27 -2.59 -2.23
CA ALA A 141 -13.92 -2.19 -1.94
C ALA A 141 -13.87 -1.12 -0.84
N MET A 142 -12.74 -1.06 -0.15
CA MET A 142 -12.32 0.09 0.63
C MET A 142 -11.17 0.76 -0.11
N SER A 143 -11.31 2.01 -0.53
CA SER A 143 -10.29 2.68 -1.34
C SER A 143 -10.04 4.12 -0.92
N ARG A 144 -8.86 4.61 -1.24
CA ARG A 144 -8.56 6.04 -1.33
C ARG A 144 -7.98 6.34 -2.71
N VAL A 145 -8.45 7.42 -3.31
CA VAL A 145 -8.11 7.79 -4.68
C VAL A 145 -7.55 9.19 -4.70
N GLU A 146 -6.56 9.38 -5.55
CA GLU A 146 -5.98 10.66 -5.90
C GLU A 146 -5.82 10.73 -7.41
N ILE A 147 -5.92 11.93 -7.95
CA ILE A 147 -5.80 12.14 -9.39
C ILE A 147 -4.83 13.29 -9.66
N ARG A 148 -4.14 13.20 -10.80
CA ARG A 148 -3.30 14.28 -11.31
C ARG A 148 -3.52 14.46 -12.80
N ARG A 149 -3.22 15.66 -13.32
CA ARG A 149 -3.13 15.89 -14.76
C ARG A 149 -1.72 15.58 -15.24
N VAL A 150 -1.60 15.07 -16.46
CA VAL A 150 -0.32 15.04 -17.16
C VAL A 150 0.13 16.49 -17.39
N GLY A 151 1.36 16.80 -17.00
CA GLY A 151 1.92 18.16 -17.02
C GLY A 151 1.97 18.84 -15.65
N ASP A 152 1.17 18.41 -14.66
CA ASP A 152 1.29 18.88 -13.27
C ASP A 152 2.68 18.50 -12.70
N PRO A 153 3.21 19.22 -11.68
CA PRO A 153 4.38 18.77 -10.93
C PRO A 153 4.21 17.34 -10.42
N ILE A 154 5.31 16.57 -10.39
CA ILE A 154 5.20 15.10 -10.34
C ILE A 154 4.57 14.56 -9.06
N ASP A 155 4.73 15.32 -7.99
CA ASP A 155 4.31 15.11 -6.62
C ASP A 155 2.94 15.75 -6.30
N GLN A 156 2.33 16.49 -7.22
CA GLN A 156 1.06 17.18 -7.00
C GLN A 156 -0.13 16.28 -7.34
N TRP A 157 -0.70 15.69 -6.30
CA TRP A 157 -1.91 14.88 -6.33
C TRP A 157 -3.11 15.65 -5.78
N ARG A 158 -4.28 15.48 -6.39
CA ARG A 158 -5.54 16.09 -5.98
C ARG A 158 -6.51 15.03 -5.48
N THR A 159 -7.32 15.41 -4.50
CA THR A 159 -8.34 14.56 -3.88
C THR A 159 -9.75 14.88 -4.36
N GLU A 160 -9.88 15.83 -5.28
CA GLU A 160 -11.13 16.34 -5.86
C GLU A 160 -11.13 16.11 -7.37
N GLY A 161 -12.32 16.10 -7.99
CA GLY A 161 -12.45 15.85 -9.43
C GLY A 161 -12.04 14.43 -9.84
N LEU A 162 -12.24 13.46 -8.95
CA LEU A 162 -11.95 12.04 -9.18
C LEU A 162 -12.89 11.48 -10.27
N ALA A 163 -12.44 10.45 -11.01
CA ALA A 163 -13.27 9.84 -12.05
C ALA A 163 -14.52 9.15 -11.46
N GLY A 164 -14.38 8.61 -10.24
CA GLY A 164 -15.39 7.83 -9.54
C GLY A 164 -15.19 6.32 -9.75
N GLY A 165 -15.66 5.53 -8.80
CA GLY A 165 -15.51 4.08 -8.84
C GLY A 165 -16.04 3.47 -10.13
N GLY A 166 -15.21 2.69 -10.82
CA GLY A 166 -15.62 1.93 -12.03
C GLY A 166 -15.76 2.79 -13.28
N VAL A 167 -15.38 4.07 -13.19
CA VAL A 167 -15.24 4.97 -14.33
C VAL A 167 -13.77 4.93 -14.75
N ALA A 168 -13.50 4.82 -16.05
CA ALA A 168 -12.14 4.88 -16.56
C ALA A 168 -11.52 6.26 -16.29
N THR A 169 -10.25 6.29 -15.90
CA THR A 169 -9.51 7.55 -15.72
C THR A 169 -9.53 8.34 -17.04
N PRO A 170 -9.94 9.62 -17.04
CA PRO A 170 -9.98 10.43 -18.26
C PRO A 170 -8.62 10.55 -18.95
N PHE A 171 -8.62 10.67 -20.28
CA PHE A 171 -7.40 10.90 -21.04
C PHE A 171 -6.66 12.16 -20.56
N GLY A 172 -5.34 12.08 -20.42
CA GLY A 172 -4.52 13.16 -19.87
C GLY A 172 -4.51 13.23 -18.33
N TYR A 173 -5.14 12.27 -17.65
CA TYR A 173 -5.09 12.12 -16.20
C TYR A 173 -4.50 10.78 -15.78
N VAL A 174 -4.02 10.74 -14.54
CA VAL A 174 -3.58 9.52 -13.86
C VAL A 174 -4.22 9.46 -12.49
N GLU A 175 -4.80 8.32 -12.15
CA GLU A 175 -5.27 8.01 -10.80
C GLU A 175 -4.25 7.15 -10.05
N ARG A 176 -4.02 7.49 -8.78
CA ARG A 176 -3.29 6.69 -7.80
C ARG A 176 -4.29 6.20 -6.76
N ILE A 177 -4.37 4.89 -6.59
CA ILE A 177 -5.38 4.26 -5.74
C ILE A 177 -4.72 3.28 -4.79
N LEU A 178 -5.02 3.40 -3.50
CA LEU A 178 -4.90 2.27 -2.57
C LEU A 178 -6.29 1.64 -2.45
N SER A 179 -6.41 0.34 -2.68
CA SER A 179 -7.64 -0.42 -2.54
C SER A 179 -7.45 -1.67 -1.69
N ILE A 180 -8.47 -2.01 -0.92
CA ILE A 180 -8.65 -3.29 -0.25
C ILE A 180 -9.95 -3.89 -0.77
N ASP A 181 -9.86 -4.93 -1.58
CA ASP A 181 -10.99 -5.51 -2.32
C ASP A 181 -10.82 -7.01 -2.53
N ILE A 182 -11.85 -7.67 -3.04
CA ILE A 182 -11.77 -9.05 -3.52
C ILE A 182 -10.98 -9.06 -4.83
N GLY A 183 -9.98 -9.94 -4.91
CA GLY A 183 -9.22 -10.19 -6.13
C GLY A 183 -10.09 -10.68 -7.27
N THR A 184 -9.49 -10.76 -8.46
CA THR A 184 -10.20 -11.22 -9.67
C THR A 184 -10.75 -12.64 -9.51
N THR A 185 -11.48 -13.14 -10.50
CA THR A 185 -11.92 -14.54 -10.54
C THR A 185 -10.81 -15.53 -10.91
N ASN A 186 -9.64 -15.03 -11.33
CA ASN A 186 -8.55 -15.85 -11.84
C ASN A 186 -7.51 -16.13 -10.75
N ALA A 187 -6.95 -17.34 -10.80
CA ALA A 187 -5.82 -17.70 -9.95
C ALA A 187 -4.61 -16.77 -10.22
N PRO A 188 -3.72 -16.55 -9.24
CA PRO A 188 -3.72 -17.11 -7.88
C PRO A 188 -4.50 -16.30 -6.85
N ILE A 189 -5.10 -15.17 -7.25
CA ILE A 189 -5.79 -14.24 -6.34
C ILE A 189 -7.31 -14.44 -6.30
N ALA A 190 -7.81 -15.49 -6.97
CA ALA A 190 -9.22 -15.87 -7.06
C ALA A 190 -9.93 -15.80 -5.70
N GLY A 191 -10.85 -14.84 -5.54
CA GLY A 191 -11.66 -14.67 -4.34
C GLY A 191 -10.89 -14.33 -3.05
N ARG A 192 -9.60 -13.99 -3.14
CA ARG A 192 -8.76 -13.58 -2.00
C ARG A 192 -8.91 -12.08 -1.75
N THR A 193 -8.66 -11.62 -0.52
CA THR A 193 -8.54 -10.19 -0.28
C THR A 193 -7.21 -9.70 -0.87
N THR A 194 -7.26 -8.59 -1.59
CA THR A 194 -6.11 -7.89 -2.15
C THR A 194 -5.97 -6.53 -1.49
N ILE A 195 -4.73 -6.10 -1.28
CA ILE A 195 -4.37 -4.79 -0.73
C ILE A 195 -3.43 -4.17 -1.76
N PHE A 196 -3.98 -3.45 -2.74
CA PHE A 196 -3.25 -3.00 -3.91
C PHE A 196 -3.10 -1.50 -3.96
N CYS A 197 -1.90 -1.08 -4.32
CA CYS A 197 -1.67 0.20 -4.93
C CYS A 197 -1.82 0.08 -6.44
N SER A 198 -2.31 1.14 -7.09
CA SER A 198 -2.38 1.19 -8.54
C SER A 198 -2.11 2.57 -9.11
N LEU A 199 -1.62 2.57 -10.36
CA LEU A 199 -1.54 3.74 -11.24
C LEU A 199 -2.37 3.43 -12.49
N GLN A 200 -3.33 4.28 -12.80
CA GLN A 200 -4.32 4.04 -13.85
C GLN A 200 -4.47 5.26 -14.76
N GLY A 201 -4.65 5.06 -16.06
CA GLY A 201 -4.87 6.11 -17.06
C GLY A 201 -3.63 6.44 -17.90
N THR A 202 -3.34 7.72 -18.09
CA THR A 202 -2.25 8.21 -18.96
C THR A 202 -0.89 8.18 -18.23
N VAL A 203 -0.47 7.00 -17.76
CA VAL A 203 0.80 6.82 -17.04
C VAL A 203 1.96 7.04 -18.01
N THR A 204 2.75 8.08 -17.79
CA THR A 204 3.92 8.43 -18.62
C THR A 204 5.19 7.74 -18.11
N ALA A 205 6.19 7.56 -18.96
CA ALA A 205 7.47 6.98 -18.57
C ALA A 205 8.16 7.72 -17.39
N PRO A 206 8.19 9.08 -17.34
CA PRO A 206 8.72 9.79 -16.17
C PRO A 206 7.95 9.52 -14.88
N LEU A 207 6.61 9.46 -14.96
CA LEU A 207 5.78 9.14 -13.79
C LEU A 207 6.04 7.71 -13.32
N LEU A 208 6.13 6.77 -14.27
CA LEU A 208 6.41 5.37 -13.99
C LEU A 208 7.75 5.23 -13.25
N GLN A 209 8.82 5.88 -13.71
CA GLN A 209 10.12 5.78 -13.05
C GLN A 209 10.14 6.35 -11.63
N VAL A 210 9.35 7.40 -11.36
CA VAL A 210 9.30 8.02 -10.02
C VAL A 210 8.46 7.22 -9.04
N TYR A 211 7.40 6.55 -9.48
CA TYR A 211 6.49 5.81 -8.58
C TYR A 211 6.73 4.30 -8.56
N ARG A 212 7.29 3.76 -9.64
CA ARG A 212 7.62 2.35 -9.84
C ARG A 212 9.07 2.21 -10.32
N PRO A 213 10.05 2.61 -9.48
CA PRO A 213 11.47 2.47 -9.80
C PRO A 213 11.91 1.00 -9.96
N ASP A 214 11.04 0.04 -9.64
CA ASP A 214 11.22 -1.40 -9.89
C ASP A 214 10.93 -1.81 -11.34
N LEU A 215 10.31 -0.93 -12.16
CA LEU A 215 9.90 -1.22 -13.53
C LEU A 215 10.75 -0.46 -14.57
N ASN A 216 10.81 -1.02 -15.79
CA ASN A 216 11.40 -0.33 -16.93
C ASN A 216 10.53 0.87 -17.35
N ALA A 217 11.16 2.01 -17.69
CA ALA A 217 10.46 3.21 -18.15
C ALA A 217 9.58 2.97 -19.39
N HIS A 218 10.00 2.03 -20.24
CA HIS A 218 9.36 1.66 -21.50
C HIS A 218 8.51 0.38 -21.38
N LEU A 219 8.11 0.00 -20.17
CA LEU A 219 7.30 -1.21 -19.94
C LEU A 219 5.97 -1.19 -20.70
N LEU A 220 5.44 0.01 -20.96
CA LEU A 220 4.09 0.26 -21.48
C LEU A 220 4.10 0.75 -22.93
N ASP A 221 5.27 0.72 -23.58
CA ASP A 221 5.47 1.15 -24.97
C ASP A 221 5.14 0.03 -25.98
#